data_AF-A0A0M1NZZ4-F1
#
_entry.id   AF-A0A0M1NZZ4-F1
#
_cell.length_a   1.000
_cell.length_b   1.000
_cell.length_c   1.000
_cell.angle_alpha   90.00
_cell.angle_beta   90.00
_cell.angle_gamma   90.00
#
_symmetry.space_group_name_H-M   'P 1'
#
loop_
_entity.id
_entity.type
_entity.pdbx_description
1 polymer ?
#
loop_
_entity_poly.entity_id
_entity_poly.type
_entity_poly.pdbx_seq_one_letter_code
_entity_poly.pdbx_strand_id
1 'polypeptide(L)'
;MFIIFVFLVLGILQLLMRWLLLDKEDRKARITDTMGESYYYRGGALFVIVIIGIAIVSFFGIFEKITIQGMYLVSLILVLIFRGFLEWKYLRETKQHQMTLILLGILILFSLFFFSLK
;
A
#
# COMPACT_ATOMS: atom_id res chain seq x y z
N MET A 1 8.21 13.47 -7.86
CA MET A 1 7.26 13.29 -8.96
C MET A 1 6.88 11.82 -9.18
N PHE A 2 7.82 10.91 -9.48
CA PHE A 2 7.51 9.48 -9.70
C PHE A 2 6.67 8.84 -8.57
N ILE A 3 7.10 8.98 -7.32
CA ILE A 3 6.39 8.33 -6.20
C ILE A 3 4.98 8.90 -5.99
N ILE A 4 4.80 10.22 -6.18
CA ILE A 4 3.50 10.88 -6.10
C ILE A 4 2.56 10.33 -7.17
N PHE A 5 3.07 10.12 -8.39
CA PHE A 5 2.31 9.48 -9.47
C PHE A 5 1.87 8.06 -9.10
N VAL A 6 2.78 7.23 -8.54
CA VAL A 6 2.44 5.87 -8.10
C VAL A 6 1.35 5.88 -7.01
N PHE A 7 1.49 6.75 -5.98
CA PHE A 7 0.47 6.91 -4.95
C PHE A 7 -0.88 7.33 -5.52
N LEU A 8 -0.88 8.26 -6.48
CA LEU A 8 -2.10 8.76 -7.12
C LEU A 8 -2.79 7.66 -7.94
N VAL A 9 -2.03 6.90 -8.74
CA VAL A 9 -2.58 5.77 -9.52
C VAL A 9 -3.17 4.70 -8.61
N LEU A 10 -2.44 4.29 -7.56
CA LEU A 10 -2.95 3.32 -6.58
C LEU A 10 -4.20 3.83 -5.87
N GLY A 11 -4.24 5.12 -5.49
CA GLY A 11 -5.40 5.74 -4.87
C GLY A 11 -6.63 5.74 -5.77
N ILE A 12 -6.46 6.05 -7.06
CA ILE A 12 -7.55 6.00 -8.05
C ILE A 12 -8.03 4.56 -8.24
N LEU A 13 -7.12 3.60 -8.41
CA LEU A 13 -7.49 2.18 -8.56
C LEU A 13 -8.25 1.68 -7.32
N GLN A 14 -7.82 2.07 -6.13
CA GLN A 14 -8.51 1.74 -4.89
C GLN A 14 -9.93 2.34 -4.84
N LEU A 15 -10.12 3.59 -5.27
CA LEU A 15 -11.45 4.20 -5.34
C LEU A 15 -12.35 3.49 -6.35
N LEU A 16 -11.85 3.18 -7.54
CA LEU A 16 -12.59 2.46 -8.58
C LEU A 16 -12.98 1.06 -8.09
N MET A 17 -12.05 0.31 -7.53
CA MET A 17 -12.33 -1.02 -6.97
C MET A 17 -13.30 -0.96 -5.81
N ARG A 18 -13.21 0.05 -4.94
CA ARG A 18 -14.18 0.21 -3.84
C ARG A 18 -15.59 0.50 -4.34
N TRP A 19 -15.72 1.13 -5.50
CA TRP A 19 -17.02 1.38 -6.11
C TRP A 19 -17.56 0.15 -6.85
N LEU A 20 -16.70 -0.63 -7.50
CA LEU A 20 -17.05 -1.77 -8.34
C LEU A 20 -17.22 -3.10 -7.57
N LEU A 21 -16.36 -3.37 -6.58
CA LEU A 21 -16.22 -4.69 -5.96
C LEU A 21 -16.86 -4.80 -4.56
N LEU A 22 -17.06 -3.67 -3.86
CA LEU A 22 -17.58 -3.66 -2.49
C LEU A 22 -19.06 -3.27 -2.47
N ASP A 23 -19.88 -4.12 -1.87
CA ASP A 23 -21.28 -3.80 -1.59
C ASP A 23 -21.41 -2.68 -0.54
N LYS A 24 -22.61 -2.11 -0.39
CA LYS A 24 -22.83 -1.00 0.54
C LYS A 24 -22.52 -1.38 2.00
N GLU A 25 -22.73 -2.65 2.36
CA GLU A 25 -22.43 -3.18 3.71
C GLU A 25 -20.93 -3.38 3.91
N ASP A 26 -20.24 -4.00 2.94
CA ASP A 26 -18.78 -4.15 2.95
C ASP A 26 -18.02 -2.82 2.97
N ARG A 27 -18.62 -1.75 2.42
CA ARG A 27 -18.07 -0.39 2.46
C ARG A 27 -18.11 0.24 3.85
N LYS A 28 -18.98 -0.25 4.74
CA LYS A 28 -19.11 0.21 6.13
C LYS A 28 -18.17 -0.52 7.07
N ALA A 29 -17.81 -1.76 6.77
CA ALA A 29 -16.87 -2.54 7.56
C ALA A 29 -15.49 -1.87 7.59
N ARG A 30 -14.97 -1.61 8.79
CA ARG A 30 -13.67 -0.96 9.01
C ARG A 30 -12.83 -1.77 9.99
N ILE A 31 -11.52 -1.81 9.76
CA ILE A 31 -10.56 -2.44 10.68
C ILE A 31 -10.56 -1.75 12.05
N THR A 32 -10.90 -0.45 12.09
CA THR A 32 -11.03 0.33 13.34
C THR A 32 -12.10 -0.21 14.27
N ASP A 33 -13.10 -0.92 13.73
CA ASP A 33 -14.21 -1.44 14.53
C ASP A 33 -13.92 -2.88 15.02
N THR A 34 -12.69 -3.36 14.80
CA THR A 34 -12.25 -4.73 15.13
C THR A 34 -11.07 -4.70 16.11
N MET A 35 -10.74 -5.86 16.69
CA MET A 35 -9.52 -6.02 17.49
C MET A 35 -8.22 -5.75 16.69
N GLY A 36 -8.30 -5.62 15.36
CA GLY A 36 -7.20 -5.26 14.48
C GLY A 36 -6.85 -3.76 14.47
N GLU A 37 -7.65 -2.91 15.10
CA GLU A 37 -7.46 -1.45 15.12
C GLU A 37 -6.06 -1.05 15.60
N SER A 38 -5.60 -1.62 16.72
CA SER A 38 -4.28 -1.30 17.28
C SER A 38 -3.13 -1.66 16.34
N TYR A 39 -3.23 -2.79 15.64
CA TYR A 39 -2.25 -3.23 14.64
C TYR A 39 -2.29 -2.35 13.40
N TYR A 40 -3.47 -1.92 12.98
CA TYR A 40 -3.65 -1.00 11.86
C TYR A 40 -2.96 0.34 12.12
N TYR A 41 -3.19 0.95 13.28
CA TYR A 41 -2.55 2.22 13.64
C TYR A 41 -1.05 2.09 13.86
N ARG A 42 -0.58 1.04 14.55
CA ARG A 42 0.86 0.82 14.76
C ARG A 42 1.60 0.56 13.46
N GLY A 43 1.03 -0.27 12.57
CA GLY A 43 1.59 -0.52 11.25
C GLY A 43 1.60 0.72 10.37
N GLY A 44 0.52 1.52 10.41
CA GLY A 44 0.44 2.81 9.72
C GLY A 44 1.49 3.81 10.22
N ALA A 45 1.66 3.93 11.54
CA ALA A 45 2.68 4.80 12.13
C ALA A 45 4.10 4.37 11.73
N LEU A 46 4.38 3.06 11.78
CA LEU A 46 5.68 2.51 11.35
C LEU A 46 5.94 2.81 9.88
N PHE A 47 4.94 2.68 9.02
CA PHE A 47 5.09 3.04 7.60
C PHE A 47 5.41 4.52 7.39
N VAL A 48 4.73 5.42 8.11
CA VAL A 48 5.03 6.86 8.02
C VAL A 48 6.48 7.13 8.41
N ILE A 49 6.98 6.49 9.47
CA ILE A 49 8.39 6.60 9.89
C ILE A 49 9.33 6.13 8.77
N VAL A 50 9.04 4.99 8.13
CA VAL A 50 9.84 4.48 7.00
C VAL A 50 9.86 5.47 5.83
N ILE A 51 8.71 6.03 5.45
CA ILE A 51 8.60 7.00 4.35
C ILE A 51 9.38 8.28 4.67
N ILE A 52 9.30 8.79 5.90
CA ILE A 52 10.09 9.94 6.35
C ILE A 52 11.59 9.61 6.27
N GLY A 53 12.01 8.44 6.73
CA GLY A 53 13.40 7.99 6.65
C GLY A 53 13.93 8.00 5.21
N ILE A 54 13.17 7.44 4.26
CA ILE A 54 13.54 7.44 2.84
C ILE A 54 13.59 8.88 2.29
N ALA A 55 12.66 9.74 2.67
CA ALA A 55 12.65 11.14 2.24
C ALA A 55 13.88 11.92 2.75
N ILE A 56 14.28 11.71 4.01
CA ILE A 56 15.48 12.32 4.60
C ILE A 56 16.73 11.86 3.86
N VAL A 57 16.90 10.56 3.67
CA VAL A 57 18.05 9.98 2.96
C VAL A 57 18.11 10.48 1.51
N SER A 58 16.95 10.63 0.86
CA SER A 58 16.84 11.23 -0.47
C SER A 58 17.23 12.71 -0.49
N PHE A 59 16.91 13.47 0.56
CA PHE A 59 17.24 14.89 0.66
C PHE A 59 18.76 15.11 0.81
N PHE A 60 19.42 14.25 1.59
CA PHE A 60 20.87 14.26 1.74
C PHE A 60 21.64 13.72 0.52
N GLY A 61 20.95 13.19 -0.49
CA GLY A 61 21.58 12.71 -1.73
C GLY A 61 22.49 11.49 -1.52
N ILE A 62 22.27 10.70 -0.46
CA ILE A 62 23.13 9.58 -0.08
C ILE A 62 23.08 8.44 -1.11
N PHE A 63 21.91 8.23 -1.73
CA PHE A 63 21.70 7.19 -2.74
C PHE A 63 21.26 7.77 -4.07
N GLU A 64 21.55 7.01 -5.12
CA GLU A 64 21.03 7.28 -6.46
C GLU A 64 19.50 7.29 -6.48
N LYS A 65 18.94 8.14 -7.34
CA LYS A 65 17.50 8.28 -7.55
C LYS A 65 16.81 6.94 -7.82
N ILE A 66 17.51 6.05 -8.54
CA ILE A 66 17.05 4.72 -8.93
C ILE A 66 16.79 3.82 -7.71
N THR A 67 17.66 3.92 -6.70
CA THR A 67 17.65 3.16 -5.45
C THR A 67 16.57 3.71 -4.53
N ILE A 68 16.46 5.04 -4.40
CA ILE A 68 15.39 5.69 -3.63
C ILE A 68 14.01 5.31 -4.17
N GLN A 69 13.82 5.31 -5.49
CA GLN A 69 12.56 4.87 -6.11
C GLN A 69 12.26 3.39 -5.79
N GLY A 70 13.28 2.53 -5.82
CA GLY A 70 13.14 1.13 -5.42
C GLY A 70 12.75 0.96 -3.95
N MET A 71 13.37 1.70 -3.04
CA MET A 71 13.04 1.69 -1.61
C MET A 71 11.56 2.05 -1.36
N TYR A 72 11.04 3.06 -2.06
CA TYR A 72 9.62 3.41 -1.97
C TYR A 72 8.69 2.30 -2.47
N LEU A 73 9.01 1.67 -3.60
CA LEU A 73 8.21 0.56 -4.16
C LEU A 73 8.18 -0.64 -3.21
N VAL A 74 9.34 -1.04 -2.69
CA VAL A 74 9.44 -2.14 -1.72
C VAL A 74 8.65 -1.83 -0.45
N SER A 75 8.75 -0.60 0.06
CA SER A 75 8.00 -0.19 1.26
C SER A 75 6.49 -0.25 1.05
N LEU A 76 6.01 0.14 -0.14
CA LEU A 76 4.60 0.04 -0.52
C LEU A 76 4.13 -1.42 -0.61
N ILE A 77 4.93 -2.29 -1.21
CA ILE A 77 4.63 -3.73 -1.28
C ILE A 77 4.46 -4.31 0.13
N LEU A 78 5.39 -4.03 1.04
CA LEU A 78 5.32 -4.52 2.42
C LEU A 78 4.07 -4.03 3.14
N VAL A 79 3.67 -2.77 2.94
CA VAL A 79 2.43 -2.24 3.52
C VAL A 79 1.19 -2.90 2.96
N LEU A 80 1.13 -3.13 1.64
CA LEU A 80 -0.01 -3.80 1.04
C LEU A 80 -0.11 -5.26 1.47
N ILE A 81 1.03 -5.96 1.66
CA ILE A 81 1.06 -7.30 2.26
C ILE A 81 0.50 -7.25 3.69
N PHE A 82 1.02 -6.35 4.52
CA PHE A 82 0.58 -6.22 5.92
C PHE A 82 -0.92 -5.88 6.00
N ARG A 83 -1.38 -4.92 5.19
CA ARG A 83 -2.78 -4.52 5.11
C ARG A 83 -3.66 -5.67 4.62
N GLY A 84 -3.26 -6.36 3.56
CA GLY A 84 -3.98 -7.52 3.04
C GLY A 84 -4.10 -8.64 4.06
N PHE A 85 -3.05 -8.87 4.85
CA PHE A 85 -3.06 -9.82 5.97
C PHE A 85 -4.04 -9.39 7.07
N LEU A 86 -4.05 -8.12 7.47
CA LEU A 86 -5.00 -7.61 8.46
C LEU A 86 -6.45 -7.70 7.95
N GLU A 87 -6.70 -7.31 6.71
CA GLU A 87 -8.02 -7.41 6.09
C GLU A 87 -8.49 -8.87 5.98
N TRP A 88 -7.59 -9.78 5.63
CA TRP A 88 -7.91 -11.22 5.59
C TRP A 88 -8.23 -11.77 6.98
N LYS A 89 -7.52 -11.33 8.03
CA LYS A 89 -7.70 -11.81 9.41
C LYS A 89 -8.93 -11.20 10.10
N TYR A 90 -9.17 -9.90 9.93
CA TYR A 90 -10.19 -9.16 10.70
C TYR A 90 -11.43 -8.79 9.89
N LEU A 91 -11.35 -8.77 8.55
CA LEU A 91 -12.45 -8.43 7.64
C LEU A 91 -12.67 -9.52 6.60
N ARG A 92 -12.53 -10.79 7.02
CA ARG A 92 -12.59 -11.97 6.15
C ARG A 92 -13.89 -12.08 5.35
N GLU A 93 -15.01 -11.68 5.98
CA GLU A 93 -16.34 -11.71 5.38
C GLU A 93 -16.53 -10.64 4.27
N THR A 94 -15.62 -9.67 4.19
CA THR A 94 -15.68 -8.61 3.19
C THR A 94 -14.72 -8.90 2.03
N LYS A 95 -15.03 -8.36 0.84
CA LYS A 95 -14.12 -8.43 -0.32
C LYS A 95 -12.91 -7.47 -0.24
N GLN A 96 -12.69 -6.79 0.89
CA GLN A 96 -11.60 -5.80 1.02
C GLN A 96 -10.22 -6.43 0.85
N HIS A 97 -9.98 -7.59 1.46
CA HIS A 97 -8.72 -8.31 1.34
C HIS A 97 -8.40 -8.70 -0.11
N GLN A 98 -9.42 -9.09 -0.90
CA GLN A 98 -9.26 -9.41 -2.32
C GLN A 98 -8.82 -8.17 -3.11
N MET A 99 -9.44 -7.02 -2.85
CA MET A 99 -9.06 -5.75 -3.48
C MET A 99 -7.60 -5.40 -3.17
N THR A 100 -7.18 -5.50 -1.91
CA THR A 100 -5.81 -5.19 -1.50
C THR A 100 -4.79 -6.16 -2.11
N LEU A 101 -5.15 -7.44 -2.26
CA LEU A 101 -4.31 -8.42 -2.96
C LEU A 101 -4.20 -8.13 -4.47
N ILE A 102 -5.26 -7.67 -5.13
CA ILE A 102 -5.18 -7.27 -6.54
C ILE A 102 -4.29 -6.03 -6.69
N LEU A 103 -4.44 -5.03 -5.83
CA LEU A 103 -3.56 -3.84 -5.82
C LEU A 103 -2.10 -4.22 -5.58
N LEU A 104 -1.84 -5.16 -4.67
CA LEU A 104 -0.51 -5.71 -4.43
C LEU A 104 0.04 -6.38 -5.70
N GLY A 105 -0.77 -7.22 -6.37
CA GLY A 105 -0.37 -7.88 -7.61
C GLY A 105 -0.01 -6.89 -8.72
N ILE A 106 -0.84 -5.85 -8.93
CA ILE A 106 -0.56 -4.78 -9.89
C ILE A 106 0.75 -4.06 -9.55
N LEU A 107 0.97 -3.73 -8.28
CA LEU A 107 2.17 -3.05 -7.83
C LEU A 107 3.43 -3.93 -8.01
N ILE A 108 3.34 -5.23 -7.75
CA ILE A 108 4.45 -6.17 -7.95
C ILE A 108 4.79 -6.25 -9.45
N LEU A 109 3.79 -6.43 -10.32
CA LEU A 109 4.01 -6.48 -11.77
C LEU A 109 4.62 -5.17 -12.29
N PHE A 110 4.10 -4.03 -11.84
CA PHE A 110 4.67 -2.72 -12.16
C PHE A 110 6.11 -2.59 -11.68
N SER A 111 6.41 -3.07 -10.47
CA SER A 111 7.76 -3.01 -9.90
C SER A 111 8.74 -3.88 -10.70
N LEU A 112 8.34 -5.10 -11.06
CA LEU A 112 9.15 -5.99 -11.90
C LEU A 112 9.44 -5.36 -13.27
N PHE A 113 8.43 -4.80 -13.91
CA PHE A 113 8.57 -4.08 -15.18
C PHE A 113 9.52 -2.88 -15.04
N PHE A 114 9.37 -2.10 -13.96
CA PHE A 114 10.21 -0.94 -13.67
C PHE A 114 11.68 -1.29 -13.41
N PHE A 115 11.96 -2.42 -12.75
CA PHE A 115 13.34 -2.89 -12.57
C PHE A 115 13.91 -3.54 -13.83
N SER A 116 13.08 -4.16 -14.66
CA SER A 116 13.52 -4.81 -15.91
C SER A 116 13.79 -3.86 -17.06
N LEU A 117 13.24 -2.63 -17.03
CA LEU A 117 13.43 -1.59 -18.05
C LEU A 117 14.58 -0.63 -17.76
N LYS A 118 15.33 -0.88 -16.69
CA LYS A 118 16.56 -0.19 -16.35
C LYS A 118 17.75 -0.91 -16.95
#